data_AF-A0A6N2MVV0-F1
#
_entry.id   AF-A0A6N2MVV0-F1
#
_cell.length_a   1.000
_cell.length_b   1.000
_cell.length_c   1.000
_cell.angle_alpha   90.00
_cell.angle_beta   90.00
_cell.angle_gamma   90.00
#
_symmetry.space_group_name_H-M   'P 1'
#
loop_
_entity.id
_entity.type
_entity.pdbx_description
1 polymer ?
#
loop_
_entity_poly.entity_id
_entity_poly.type
_entity_poly.pdbx_seq_one_letter_code
_entity_poly.pdbx_strand_id
1 'polypeptide(L)'
;MVVASPTQIHGERLMAIELPVIDLSGERSTVSNLIVKACEEYGFFKVKNHGVSQDIIAKMENESFSFFAKPFDEKQKAGLANSFGYGCKNIGFNGDMGEVEYLLFNTDPLSITERSKTISTDPTKFRQVLTPFILL
;
A
#
# COMPACT_ATOMS: atom_id res chain seq x y z
N MET A 1 -2.91 2.05 -0.69
CA MET A 1 -3.26 2.18 0.75
C MET A 1 -4.67 1.65 0.94
N VAL A 2 -4.91 0.87 1.99
CA VAL A 2 -6.19 0.27 2.35
C VAL A 2 -6.59 0.90 3.69
N VAL A 3 -7.79 1.48 3.77
CA VAL A 3 -8.33 2.04 5.02
C VAL A 3 -9.50 1.16 5.45
N ALA A 4 -9.46 0.66 6.70
CA ALA A 4 -10.50 -0.18 7.26
C ALA A 4 -11.65 0.66 7.84
N SER A 5 -12.89 0.14 7.74
CA SER A 5 -14.06 0.73 8.41
C SER A 5 -14.12 0.35 9.90
N PRO A 6 -14.74 1.17 10.77
CA PRO A 6 -14.69 1.01 12.24
C PRO A 6 -15.65 -0.06 12.81
N THR A 7 -15.79 -1.22 12.15
CA THR A 7 -16.74 -2.26 12.59
C THR A 7 -16.07 -3.31 13.48
N GLN A 8 -16.66 -3.61 14.64
CA GLN A 8 -16.14 -4.56 15.65
C GLN A 8 -16.09 -6.00 15.11
N ILE A 9 -14.89 -6.60 15.12
CA ILE A 9 -14.67 -8.02 14.85
C ILE A 9 -15.02 -8.81 16.13
N HIS A 10 -15.94 -9.77 16.00
CA HIS A 10 -16.36 -10.66 17.09
C HIS A 10 -15.18 -11.56 17.52
N GLY A 11 -15.00 -11.72 18.83
CA GLY A 11 -13.77 -12.22 19.44
C GLY A 11 -13.42 -13.67 19.10
N GLU A 12 -12.53 -13.87 18.14
CA GLU A 12 -11.69 -15.05 18.05
C GLU A 12 -10.48 -14.86 18.98
N ARG A 13 -10.16 -15.89 19.77
CA ARG A 13 -8.95 -15.90 20.61
C ARG A 13 -7.73 -16.00 19.70
N LEU A 14 -7.21 -14.85 19.30
CA LEU A 14 -5.96 -14.73 18.55
C LEU A 14 -4.83 -15.30 19.40
N MET A 15 -4.24 -16.42 18.97
CA MET A 15 -2.93 -16.82 19.48
C MET A 15 -1.92 -15.84 18.88
N ALA A 16 -1.16 -15.14 19.74
CA ALA A 16 -0.11 -14.27 19.29
C ALA A 16 1.01 -15.12 18.68
N ILE A 17 1.00 -15.25 17.35
CA ILE A 17 2.13 -15.78 16.60
C ILE A 17 3.16 -14.65 16.50
N GLU A 18 4.34 -14.87 17.05
CA GLU A 18 5.46 -13.95 16.84
C GLU A 18 5.98 -14.15 15.41
N LEU A 19 5.65 -13.20 14.53
CA LEU A 19 6.09 -13.24 13.13
C LEU A 19 7.59 -12.93 13.04
N PRO A 20 8.32 -13.58 12.11
CA PRO A 20 9.73 -13.27 11.89
C PRO A 20 9.94 -11.79 11.56
N VAL A 21 10.89 -11.15 12.23
CA VAL A 21 11.34 -9.78 11.92
C VAL A 21 12.78 -9.83 11.43
N ILE A 22 12.99 -9.42 10.17
CA ILE A 22 14.29 -9.49 9.50
C ILE A 22 14.90 -8.08 9.43
N ASP A 23 16.15 -7.97 9.88
CA ASP A 23 16.95 -6.74 9.84
C ASP A 23 17.83 -6.71 8.60
N LEU A 24 17.54 -5.82 7.63
CA LEU A 24 18.33 -5.76 6.39
C LEU A 24 19.69 -5.08 6.55
N SER A 25 20.00 -4.50 7.72
CA SER A 25 21.33 -3.96 8.00
C SER A 25 22.37 -5.04 8.36
N GLY A 26 21.94 -6.29 8.52
CA GLY A 26 22.80 -7.42 8.85
C GLY A 26 23.68 -7.90 7.68
N GLU A 27 24.55 -8.87 7.98
CA GLU A 27 25.40 -9.51 6.98
C GLU A 27 24.54 -10.25 5.94
N ARG A 28 24.86 -10.06 4.64
CA ARG A 28 24.01 -10.47 3.52
C ARG A 28 23.67 -11.97 3.54
N SER A 29 24.63 -12.84 3.83
CA SER A 29 24.39 -14.29 3.86
C SER A 29 23.43 -14.69 4.99
N THR A 30 23.60 -14.07 6.16
CA THR A 30 22.73 -14.27 7.32
C THR A 30 21.30 -13.80 7.02
N VAL A 31 21.16 -12.58 6.50
CA VAL A 31 19.85 -12.01 6.12
C VAL A 31 19.16 -12.87 5.07
N SER A 32 19.89 -13.32 4.04
CA SER A 32 19.34 -14.20 3.01
C SER A 32 18.80 -15.51 3.58
N ASN A 33 19.54 -16.15 4.49
CA ASN A 33 19.11 -17.39 5.13
C ASN A 33 17.86 -17.20 5.99
N LEU A 34 17.77 -16.07 6.71
CA LEU A 34 16.58 -15.73 7.49
C LEU A 34 15.35 -15.51 6.60
N ILE A 35 15.52 -14.86 5.44
CA ILE A 35 14.45 -14.66 4.46
C ILE A 35 13.95 -16.00 3.93
N VAL A 36 14.86 -16.89 3.49
CA VAL A 36 14.50 -18.22 2.99
C VAL A 36 13.71 -18.99 4.05
N LYS A 37 14.24 -19.05 5.28
CA LYS A 37 13.58 -19.75 6.38
C LYS A 37 12.18 -19.20 6.68
N ALA A 38 12.02 -17.87 6.72
CA ALA A 38 10.72 -17.25 6.95
C ALA A 38 9.73 -17.52 5.81
N CYS A 39 10.20 -17.55 4.55
CA CYS A 39 9.38 -17.95 3.41
C CYS A 39 8.93 -19.42 3.50
N GLU A 40 9.81 -20.34 3.90
CA GLU A 40 9.52 -21.76 4.01
C GLU A 40 8.57 -22.08 5.18
N GLU A 41 8.77 -21.45 6.34
CA GLU A 41 8.03 -21.75 7.55
C GLU A 41 6.71 -20.97 7.67
N TYR A 42 6.68 -19.72 7.20
CA TYR A 42 5.53 -18.81 7.39
C TYR A 42 4.94 -18.26 6.09
N GLY A 43 5.73 -18.16 5.02
CA GLY A 43 5.35 -17.42 3.81
C GLY A 43 5.19 -15.90 4.02
N PHE A 44 5.56 -15.38 5.20
CA PHE A 44 5.41 -13.98 5.59
C PHE A 44 6.44 -13.57 6.65
N PHE A 45 6.91 -12.31 6.59
CA PHE A 45 7.81 -11.73 7.59
C PHE A 45 7.73 -10.20 7.57
N LYS A 46 8.11 -9.56 8.68
CA LYS A 46 8.31 -8.12 8.77
C LYS A 46 9.76 -7.77 8.46
N VAL A 47 9.98 -6.66 7.76
CA VAL A 47 11.31 -6.11 7.50
C VAL A 47 11.53 -4.85 8.34
N LYS A 48 12.73 -4.67 8.89
CA LYS A 48 13.21 -3.41 9.48
C LYS A 48 14.56 -3.01 8.87
N ASN A 49 14.94 -1.74 9.05
CA ASN A 49 16.17 -1.16 8.50
C ASN A 49 16.32 -1.36 6.98
N HIS A 50 15.20 -1.23 6.26
CA HIS A 50 15.12 -1.40 4.80
C HIS A 50 15.68 -0.20 4.00
N GLY A 51 16.19 0.84 4.63
CA GLY A 51 16.81 1.99 3.95
C GLY A 51 15.83 3.03 3.38
N VAL A 52 14.53 2.71 3.28
CA VAL A 52 13.49 3.69 2.90
C VAL A 52 13.34 4.75 4.01
N SER A 53 13.47 6.02 3.64
CA SER A 53 13.35 7.16 4.57
C SER A 53 11.94 7.27 5.15
N GLN A 54 11.87 7.48 6.48
CA GLN A 54 10.61 7.73 7.18
C GLN A 54 9.89 8.98 6.66
N ASP A 55 10.62 9.99 6.18
CA ASP A 55 10.01 11.20 5.60
C ASP A 55 9.24 10.89 4.31
N ILE A 56 9.74 9.97 3.49
CA ILE A 56 9.08 9.55 2.25
C ILE A 56 7.81 8.76 2.58
N ILE A 57 7.90 7.85 3.56
CA ILE A 57 6.76 7.06 4.05
C ILE A 57 5.67 8.01 4.57
N ALA A 58 6.02 8.93 5.47
CA ALA A 58 5.07 9.88 6.05
C ALA A 58 4.42 10.79 5.00
N LYS A 59 5.18 11.27 4.01
CA LYS A 59 4.62 12.05 2.89
C LYS A 59 3.64 11.23 2.07
N MET A 60 3.97 9.97 1.76
CA MET A 60 3.10 9.09 0.97
C MET A 60 1.80 8.76 1.72
N GLU A 61 1.89 8.49 3.02
CA GLU A 61 0.74 8.32 3.90
C GLU A 61 -0.13 9.58 3.92
N ASN A 62 0.47 10.76 4.10
CA ASN A 62 -0.27 12.03 4.13
C ASN A 62 -1.02 12.31 2.82
N GLU A 63 -0.36 12.12 1.66
CA GLU A 63 -1.03 12.27 0.36
C GLU A 63 -2.18 11.26 0.19
N SER A 64 -1.98 10.03 0.66
CA SER A 64 -3.00 8.99 0.60
C SER A 64 -4.21 9.31 1.50
N PHE A 65 -3.97 9.72 2.76
CA PHE A 65 -5.04 10.16 3.67
C PHE A 65 -5.79 11.37 3.10
N SER A 66 -5.06 12.33 2.53
CA SER A 66 -5.66 13.50 1.88
C SER A 66 -6.59 13.10 0.73
N PHE A 67 -6.23 12.08 -0.05
CA PHE A 67 -7.11 11.56 -1.10
C PHE A 67 -8.36 10.87 -0.53
N PHE A 68 -8.21 9.92 0.41
CA PHE A 68 -9.35 9.14 0.92
C PHE A 68 -10.32 9.96 1.77
N ALA A 69 -9.87 11.10 2.32
CA ALA A 69 -10.71 12.07 3.00
C ALA A 69 -11.64 12.88 2.06
N LYS A 70 -11.41 12.84 0.73
CA LYS A 70 -12.28 13.52 -0.24
C LYS A 70 -13.68 12.92 -0.28
N PRO A 71 -14.70 13.71 -0.67
CA PRO A 71 -16.04 13.18 -0.94
C PRO A 71 -16.02 12.04 -1.96
N PHE A 72 -16.95 11.10 -1.82
CA PHE A 72 -17.03 9.92 -2.70
C PHE A 72 -17.04 10.30 -4.19
N ASP A 73 -17.81 11.31 -4.57
CA ASP A 73 -17.92 11.76 -5.97
C ASP A 73 -16.61 12.31 -6.53
N GLU A 74 -15.74 12.88 -5.68
CA GLU A 74 -14.40 13.28 -6.10
C GLU A 74 -13.48 12.08 -6.27
N LYS A 75 -13.53 11.12 -5.33
CA LYS A 75 -12.73 9.89 -5.41
C LYS A 75 -13.11 9.05 -6.63
N GLN A 76 -14.40 9.00 -6.97
CA GLN A 76 -14.90 8.24 -8.11
C GLN A 76 -14.29 8.71 -9.44
N LYS A 77 -13.99 10.01 -9.60
CA LYS A 77 -13.32 10.55 -10.80
C LYS A 77 -11.95 9.91 -11.07
N ALA A 78 -11.28 9.41 -10.03
CA ALA A 78 -10.01 8.71 -10.15
C ALA A 78 -10.13 7.23 -10.56
N GLY A 79 -11.34 6.65 -10.61
CA GLY A 79 -11.61 5.26 -10.98
C GLY A 79 -12.12 5.05 -12.41
N LEU A 80 -12.54 6.10 -13.11
CA LEU A 80 -13.36 5.99 -14.33
C LEU A 80 -12.63 5.47 -15.59
N ALA A 81 -11.31 5.30 -15.57
CA ALA A 81 -10.53 5.28 -16.81
C ALA A 81 -9.89 3.94 -17.22
N ASN A 82 -9.92 2.87 -16.41
CA ASN A 82 -9.50 1.48 -16.72
C ASN A 82 -9.42 0.63 -15.45
N SER A 83 -8.82 -0.57 -15.53
CA SER A 83 -8.54 -1.47 -14.39
C SER A 83 -7.64 -0.88 -13.29
N PHE A 84 -7.12 0.34 -13.44
CA PHE A 84 -6.28 1.04 -12.46
C PHE A 84 -6.93 2.36 -12.03
N GLY A 85 -6.91 2.64 -10.73
CA GLY A 85 -7.50 3.84 -10.15
C GLY A 85 -8.16 3.57 -8.81
N TYR A 86 -9.13 4.40 -8.46
CA TYR A 86 -9.92 4.25 -7.24
C TYR A 86 -10.91 3.09 -7.33
N GLY A 87 -10.89 2.23 -6.32
CA GLY A 87 -11.86 1.16 -6.10
C GLY A 87 -12.53 1.29 -4.73
N CYS A 88 -13.79 0.88 -4.65
CA CYS A 88 -14.60 0.90 -3.44
C CYS A 88 -15.39 -0.40 -3.34
N LYS A 89 -15.17 -1.12 -2.25
CA LYS A 89 -15.77 -2.41 -1.89
C LYS A 89 -15.47 -3.59 -2.79
N ASN A 90 -15.74 -3.47 -4.08
CA ASN A 90 -15.54 -4.55 -5.04
C ASN A 90 -14.04 -4.87 -5.18
N ILE A 91 -13.69 -6.15 -5.19
CA ILE A 91 -12.33 -6.66 -5.34
C ILE A 91 -12.32 -7.59 -6.55
N GLY A 92 -11.48 -7.29 -7.55
CA GLY A 92 -11.44 -8.07 -8.78
C GLY A 92 -12.74 -8.00 -9.60
N PHE A 93 -13.00 -9.02 -10.41
CA PHE A 93 -14.12 -9.06 -11.37
C PHE A 93 -15.19 -10.12 -11.06
N ASN A 94 -14.99 -10.93 -10.02
CA ASN A 94 -15.81 -12.12 -9.75
C ASN A 94 -16.82 -11.92 -8.61
N GLY A 95 -17.09 -10.67 -8.23
CA GLY A 95 -18.08 -10.33 -7.20
C GLY A 95 -17.55 -10.38 -5.77
N ASP A 96 -16.25 -10.56 -5.56
CA ASP A 96 -15.64 -10.41 -4.24
C ASP A 96 -15.82 -8.98 -3.74
N MET A 97 -16.22 -8.83 -2.48
CA MET A 97 -16.43 -7.53 -1.84
C MET A 97 -15.77 -7.52 -0.46
N GLY A 98 -15.20 -6.38 -0.09
CA GLY A 98 -14.69 -6.11 1.25
C GLY A 98 -15.08 -4.72 1.73
N GLU A 99 -14.99 -4.48 3.04
CA GLU A 99 -15.16 -3.13 3.59
C GLU A 99 -13.87 -2.33 3.46
N VAL A 100 -13.54 -1.98 2.21
CA VAL A 100 -12.29 -1.34 1.82
C VAL A 100 -12.49 -0.33 0.69
N GLU A 101 -11.72 0.75 0.76
CA GLU A 101 -11.42 1.62 -0.38
C GLU A 101 -9.92 1.50 -0.72
N TYR A 102 -9.57 1.57 -2.00
CA TYR A 102 -8.20 1.41 -2.45
C TYR A 102 -7.88 2.23 -3.71
N LEU A 103 -6.59 2.41 -3.94
CA LEU A 103 -6.04 2.92 -5.19
C LEU A 103 -5.12 1.85 -5.79
N LEU A 104 -5.40 1.47 -7.04
CA LEU A 104 -4.57 0.54 -7.81
C LEU A 104 -3.79 1.30 -8.88
N PHE A 105 -2.46 1.10 -8.91
CA PHE A 105 -1.56 1.80 -9.81
C PHE A 105 -0.74 0.83 -10.65
N ASN A 106 -0.42 1.25 -11.87
CA ASN A 106 0.73 0.74 -12.60
C ASN A 106 1.96 1.56 -12.17
N THR A 107 3.07 0.89 -11.87
CA THR A 107 4.32 1.51 -11.40
C THR A 107 5.19 2.09 -12.53
N ASP A 108 4.76 1.93 -13.78
CA ASP A 108 5.37 2.62 -14.93
C ASP A 108 5.30 4.16 -14.77
N PRO A 109 6.41 4.90 -14.99
CA PRO A 109 6.46 6.34 -14.79
C PRO A 109 5.43 7.16 -15.58
N LEU A 110 5.07 6.75 -16.80
CA LEU A 110 4.07 7.44 -17.61
C LEU A 110 2.68 7.22 -17.01
N SER A 111 2.38 5.98 -16.63
CA SER A 111 1.13 5.62 -15.96
C SER A 111 0.92 6.39 -14.64
N ILE A 112 1.98 6.54 -13.84
CA ILE A 112 1.96 7.35 -12.61
C ILE A 112 1.67 8.81 -12.93
N THR A 113 2.32 9.36 -13.95
CA THR A 113 2.16 10.77 -14.33
C THR A 113 0.71 11.08 -14.70
N GLU A 114 0.09 10.24 -15.52
CA GLU A 114 -1.31 10.42 -15.92
C GLU A 114 -2.27 10.24 -14.74
N ARG A 115 -2.04 9.23 -13.90
CA ARG A 115 -2.90 8.95 -12.73
C ARG A 115 -2.81 10.01 -11.64
N SER A 116 -1.65 10.63 -11.48
CA SER A 116 -1.45 11.71 -10.50
C SER A 116 -2.41 12.88 -10.76
N LYS A 117 -2.77 13.13 -12.03
CA LYS A 117 -3.71 14.21 -12.43
C LYS A 117 -5.13 14.00 -11.90
N THR A 118 -5.55 12.75 -11.74
CA THR A 118 -6.90 12.41 -11.29
C THR A 118 -6.99 12.16 -9.79
N ILE A 119 -5.86 11.83 -9.15
CA ILE A 119 -5.81 11.43 -7.74
C ILE A 119 -5.45 12.61 -6.84
N SER A 120 -4.52 13.47 -7.24
CA SER A 120 -4.11 14.60 -6.42
C SER A 120 -4.56 15.92 -7.00
N THR A 121 -4.90 16.85 -6.12
CA THR A 121 -5.08 18.27 -6.47
C THR A 121 -3.73 18.92 -6.80
N ASP A 122 -2.62 18.33 -6.37
CA ASP A 122 -1.26 18.66 -6.80
C ASP A 122 -0.58 17.40 -7.38
N PRO A 123 -0.77 17.14 -8.69
CA PRO A 123 -0.23 15.95 -9.36
C PRO A 123 1.30 15.87 -9.31
N THR A 124 1.97 17.02 -9.27
CA THR A 124 3.44 17.10 -9.22
C THR A 124 3.93 16.61 -7.87
N LYS A 125 3.33 17.11 -6.78
CA LYS A 125 3.66 16.70 -5.42
C LYS A 125 3.41 15.20 -5.21
N PHE A 126 2.25 14.71 -5.66
CA PHE A 126 1.91 13.28 -5.52
C PHE A 126 2.91 12.38 -6.25
N ARG A 127 3.25 12.69 -7.51
CA ARG A 127 4.26 11.96 -8.28
C ARG A 127 5.63 11.98 -7.61
N GLN A 128 6.06 13.15 -7.13
CA GLN A 128 7.36 13.31 -6.47
C GLN A 128 7.50 12.50 -5.18
N VAL A 129 6.39 12.17 -4.53
CA VAL A 129 6.37 11.31 -3.34
C VAL A 129 6.23 9.84 -3.73
N LEU A 130 5.33 9.52 -4.67
CA LEU A 130 5.07 8.14 -5.08
C LEU A 130 6.26 7.51 -5.80
N THR A 131 6.91 8.20 -6.73
CA THR A 131 8.04 7.65 -7.50
C THR A 131 9.21 7.16 -6.62
N PRO A 132 9.75 7.94 -5.66
CA PRO A 132 10.79 7.42 -4.79
C PRO A 132 10.27 6.37 -3.82
N PHE A 133 8.98 6.39 -3.43
CA PHE A 133 8.42 5.35 -2.57
C PHE A 133 8.37 3.98 -3.24
N ILE A 134 8.18 3.91 -4.57
CA ILE A 134 8.07 2.63 -5.30
C ILE A 134 9.39 2.12 -5.89
N LEU A 135 10.41 2.97 -6.06
CA LEU A 135 11.67 2.63 -6.73
C LEU A 135 12.83 2.30 -5.77
N LEU A 136 12.56 2.31 -4.45
CA LEU A 136 13.52 1.94 -3.39
C LEU A 136 13.34 0.48 -2.98
#